data_AF-A0A961FST9-F1
#
_entry.id   AF-A0A961FST9-F1
#
_cell.length_a   1.000
_cell.length_b   1.000
_cell.length_c   1.000
_cell.angle_alpha   90.00
_cell.angle_beta   90.00
_cell.angle_gamma   90.00
#
_symmetry.space_group_name_H-M   'P 1'
#
loop_
_entity.id
_entity.type
_entity.pdbx_description
1 polymer ?
#
loop_
_entity_poly.entity_id
_entity_poly.type
_entity_poly.pdbx_seq_one_letter_code
_entity_poly.pdbx_strand_id
1 'polypeptide(L)'
;MSRLVIEIDPEQHRQIKTLATFSGMTIKEFILSRVLSPRVKDEEGQADATDTLLRSEKNAARLRQAIAEPAEKHVVFESMKDLEDALGI
;
A
#
# COMPACT_ATOMS: atom_id res chain seq x y z
N MET A 1 3.69 24.36 25.18
CA MET A 1 3.47 23.00 24.67
C MET A 1 1.98 22.69 24.76
N SER A 2 1.34 22.31 23.66
CA SER A 2 -0.07 21.90 23.66
C SER A 2 -0.21 20.51 24.28
N ARG A 3 -1.23 20.32 25.12
CA ARG A 3 -1.56 19.04 25.76
C ARG A 3 -2.87 18.54 25.18
N LEU A 4 -2.87 17.34 24.61
CA LEU A 4 -4.06 16.64 24.17
C LEU A 4 -4.46 15.65 25.28
N VAL A 5 -5.73 15.70 25.71
CA VAL A 5 -6.33 14.73 26.63
C VAL A 5 -7.47 14.07 25.89
N ILE A 6 -7.50 12.75 25.90
CA ILE A 6 -8.53 11.94 25.24
C ILE A 6 -9.13 11.03 26.29
N GLU A 7 -10.46 11.02 26.38
CA GLU A 7 -11.20 10.06 27.20
C GLU A 7 -11.45 8.81 26.37
N ILE A 8 -11.01 7.66 26.87
CA ILE A 8 -11.16 6.36 26.21
C ILE A 8 -11.60 5.32 27.24
N ASP A 9 -12.36 4.34 26.76
CA ASP A 9 -12.77 3.19 27.56
C ASP A 9 -11.55 2.30 27.91
N PRO A 10 -11.53 1.63 29.07
CA PRO A 10 -10.53 0.61 29.39
C PRO A 10 -10.25 -0.42 28.27
N GLU A 11 -11.25 -0.87 27.52
CA GLU A 11 -11.05 -1.77 26.39
C GLU A 11 -10.29 -1.11 25.24
N GLN A 12 -10.67 0.12 24.90
CA GLN A 12 -9.99 0.90 23.85
C GLN A 12 -8.55 1.18 24.23
N HIS A 13 -8.28 1.49 25.51
CA HIS A 13 -6.93 1.68 26.00
C HIS A 13 -6.07 0.42 25.86
N ARG A 14 -6.64 -0.77 26.15
CA ARG A 14 -5.95 -2.05 25.94
C ARG A 14 -5.63 -2.28 24.47
N GLN A 15 -6.59 -2.08 23.58
CA GLN A 15 -6.40 -2.26 22.14
C GLN A 15 -5.29 -1.35 21.60
N ILE A 16 -5.34 -0.05 21.92
CA ILE A 16 -4.32 0.92 21.50
C ILE A 16 -2.95 0.56 22.06
N LYS A 17 -2.88 0.15 23.34
CA LYS A 17 -1.63 -0.28 23.97
C LYS A 17 -1.01 -1.49 23.27
N THR A 18 -1.83 -2.49 22.93
CA THR A 18 -1.37 -3.68 22.21
C THR A 18 -0.82 -3.32 20.84
N LEU A 19 -1.55 -2.49 20.08
CA LEU A 19 -1.10 -2.02 18.77
C LEU A 19 0.21 -1.23 18.85
N ALA A 20 0.31 -0.29 19.81
CA ALA A 20 1.53 0.48 20.03
C ALA A 20 2.72 -0.43 20.38
N THR A 21 2.49 -1.44 21.22
CA THR A 21 3.51 -2.43 21.61
C THR A 21 3.97 -3.24 20.40
N PHE A 22 3.06 -3.69 19.53
CA PHE A 22 3.42 -4.41 18.31
C PHE A 22 4.23 -3.56 17.34
N SER A 23 3.95 -2.25 17.26
CA SER A 23 4.74 -1.32 16.47
C SER A 23 6.07 -0.90 17.13
N GLY A 24 6.37 -1.39 18.34
CA GLY A 24 7.57 -1.01 19.10
C GLY A 24 7.56 0.44 19.58
N MET A 25 6.39 1.09 19.60
CA MET A 25 6.22 2.50 19.94
C MET A 25 5.51 2.66 21.28
N THR A 26 5.70 3.82 21.92
CA THR A 26 4.86 4.18 23.07
C THR A 26 3.45 4.55 22.61
N ILE A 27 2.44 4.41 23.49
CA ILE A 27 1.05 4.80 23.19
C ILE A 27 0.97 6.24 22.68
N LYS A 28 1.74 7.14 23.28
CA LYS A 28 1.79 8.54 22.89
C LYS A 28 2.28 8.70 21.45
N GLU A 29 3.40 8.07 21.11
CA GLU A 29 3.97 8.11 19.77
C GLU A 29 3.05 7.46 18.74
N PHE A 30 2.43 6.34 19.08
CA PHE A 30 1.48 5.63 18.22
C PHE A 30 0.23 6.47 17.91
N ILE A 31 -0.34 7.15 18.90
CA ILE A 31 -1.50 8.03 18.67
C ILE A 31 -1.07 9.25 17.85
N LEU A 32 0.06 9.86 18.16
CA LEU A 32 0.55 11.02 17.42
C LEU A 32 0.86 10.66 15.96
N SER A 33 1.48 9.51 15.70
CA SER A 33 1.74 9.04 14.33
C SER A 33 0.43 8.70 13.60
N ARG A 34 -0.60 8.21 14.29
CA ARG A 34 -1.88 7.90 13.64
C ARG A 34 -2.72 9.15 13.36
N VAL A 35 -2.66 10.17 14.22
CA VAL A 35 -3.50 11.38 14.15
C VAL A 35 -2.83 12.54 13.41
N LEU A 36 -1.52 12.72 13.61
CA LEU A 36 -0.77 13.87 13.08
C LEU A 36 0.10 13.53 11.88
N SER A 37 0.45 12.25 11.63
CA SER A 37 1.10 11.93 10.36
C SER A 37 0.10 12.21 9.25
N PRO A 38 0.40 13.10 8.30
CA PRO A 38 -0.54 13.52 7.28
C PRO A 38 -0.72 12.42 6.24
N ARG A 39 -1.33 11.26 6.58
CA ARG A 39 -1.34 10.06 5.73
C ARG A 39 -0.06 10.00 4.88
N VAL A 40 1.10 10.05 5.52
CA VAL A 40 2.29 9.52 4.87
C VAL A 40 1.90 8.05 4.79
N LYS A 41 1.30 7.57 3.69
CA LYS A 41 1.99 7.12 2.48
C LYS A 41 3.22 6.26 2.79
N ASP A 42 3.33 5.77 4.02
CA ASP A 42 4.21 4.68 4.40
C ASP A 42 3.46 3.37 4.13
N GLU A 43 3.27 3.12 2.84
CA GLU A 43 3.55 1.82 2.25
C GLU A 43 4.41 2.06 1.01
N GLU A 44 5.62 2.58 1.23
CA GLU A 44 6.77 2.16 0.45
C GLU A 44 6.92 0.64 0.63
N GLY A 45 6.17 -0.12 -0.17
CA GLY A 45 6.15 -1.58 -0.11
C GLY A 45 5.11 -2.20 -1.04
N GLN A 46 3.99 -1.51 -1.29
CA GLN A 46 3.03 -1.88 -2.33
C GLN A 46 2.10 -0.68 -2.56
N ALA A 47 2.54 0.29 -3.37
CA ALA A 47 1.53 1.02 -4.12
C ALA A 47 0.76 -0.05 -4.88
N ASP A 48 -0.49 -0.31 -4.46
CA ASP A 48 -1.33 -1.36 -5.04
C ASP A 48 -1.17 -1.26 -6.56
N ALA A 49 -0.49 -2.25 -7.14
CA ALA A 49 -0.11 -2.22 -8.55
C ALA A 49 -1.37 -2.04 -9.40
N THR A 50 -2.49 -2.57 -8.89
CA THR A 50 -3.83 -2.38 -9.43
C THR A 50 -4.25 -0.91 -9.40
N ASP A 51 -4.18 -0.24 -8.25
CA ASP A 51 -4.53 1.18 -8.14
C ASP A 51 -3.63 2.06 -9.03
N THR A 52 -2.35 1.72 -9.14
CA THR A 52 -1.40 2.42 -10.02
C THR A 52 -1.75 2.27 -11.49
N LEU A 53 -2.14 1.07 -11.93
CA LEU A 53 -2.56 0.79 -13.31
C LEU A 53 -3.93 1.40 -13.63
N LEU A 54 -4.83 1.48 -12.65
CA LEU A 54 -6.18 2.02 -12.82
C LEU A 54 -6.24 3.55 -12.84
N ARG A 55 -5.20 4.25 -12.38
CA ARG A 55 -5.13 5.73 -12.40
C ARG A 55 -5.09 6.34 -13.80
N SER A 56 -4.63 5.60 -14.81
CA SER A 56 -4.61 6.06 -16.20
C SER A 56 -5.65 5.31 -17.01
N GLU A 57 -6.53 6.03 -17.70
CA GLU A 57 -7.60 5.43 -18.53
C GLU A 57 -7.05 4.43 -19.55
N LYS A 58 -5.88 4.75 -20.14
CA LYS A 58 -5.19 3.90 -21.12
C LYS A 58 -4.68 2.60 -20.50
N ASN A 59 -4.13 2.66 -19.29
CA ASN A 59 -3.61 1.48 -18.60
C ASN A 59 -4.76 0.63 -18.02
N ALA A 60 -5.82 1.27 -17.55
CA ALA A 60 -7.03 0.60 -17.09
C ALA A 60 -7.73 -0.18 -18.23
N ALA A 61 -7.76 0.37 -19.45
CA ALA A 61 -8.28 -0.33 -20.63
C ALA A 61 -7.44 -1.57 -20.97
N ARG A 62 -6.10 -1.44 -20.96
CA ARG A 62 -5.18 -2.56 -21.21
C ARG A 62 -5.29 -3.67 -20.16
N LEU A 63 -5.38 -3.31 -18.88
CA LEU A 63 -5.53 -4.28 -17.80
C LEU A 63 -6.84 -5.07 -17.96
N ARG A 64 -7.94 -4.38 -18.26
CA ARG A 64 -9.24 -5.05 -18.50
C ARG A 64 -9.20 -5.97 -19.72
N GLN A 65 -8.51 -5.56 -20.78
CA GLN A 65 -8.33 -6.41 -21.96
C GLN A 65 -7.49 -7.65 -21.65
N ALA A 66 -6.37 -7.50 -20.94
CA ALA A 66 -5.49 -8.61 -20.56
C ALA A 66 -6.20 -9.66 -19.69
N ILE A 67 -7.09 -9.22 -18.78
CA ILE A 67 -7.91 -10.12 -17.95
C ILE A 67 -8.95 -10.88 -18.79
N ALA A 68 -9.48 -10.27 -19.85
CA ALA A 68 -10.48 -10.89 -20.73
C ALA A 68 -9.86 -11.86 -21.75
N GLU A 69 -8.56 -11.72 -22.04
CA GLU A 69 -7.87 -12.60 -22.98
C GLU A 69 -7.48 -13.95 -22.35
N PRO A 70 -7.58 -15.06 -23.10
CA PRO A 70 -7.17 -16.38 -22.61
C PRO A 70 -5.68 -16.41 -22.24
N ALA A 71 -5.34 -17.08 -21.13
CA ALA A 71 -3.98 -17.16 -20.60
C ALA A 71 -2.96 -17.75 -21.59
N GLU A 72 -3.40 -18.53 -22.59
CA GLU A 72 -2.56 -19.08 -23.65
C GLU A 72 -1.89 -18.01 -24.53
N LYS A 73 -2.40 -16.78 -24.52
CA LYS A 73 -1.84 -15.64 -25.28
C LYS A 73 -0.94 -14.74 -24.44
N HIS A 74 -0.83 -15.00 -23.14
CA HIS A 74 0.01 -14.19 -22.25
C HIS A 74 1.47 -14.61 -22.41
N VAL A 75 2.32 -13.66 -22.80
CA VAL A 75 3.77 -13.90 -22.94
C VAL A 75 4.42 -13.72 -21.57
N VAL A 76 5.11 -14.75 -21.10
CA VAL A 76 5.94 -14.71 -19.89
C VAL A 76 7.39 -14.57 -20.32
N PHE A 77 8.08 -13.56 -19.80
CA PHE A 77 9.51 -13.36 -20.02
C PHE A 77 10.26 -13.90 -18.80
N GLU A 78 11.22 -14.78 -19.03
CA GLU A 78 12.00 -15.42 -17.96
C GLU A 78 13.22 -14.58 -17.55
N SER A 79 13.67 -13.66 -18.42
CA SER A 79 14.78 -12.76 -18.14
C SER A 79 14.55 -11.34 -18.67
N MET A 80 15.28 -10.38 -18.10
CA MET A 80 15.29 -8.98 -18.57
C MET A 80 15.78 -8.88 -20.02
N LYS A 81 16.68 -9.78 -20.42
CA LYS A 81 17.20 -9.84 -21.78
C LYS A 81 16.13 -10.26 -22.79
N ASP A 82 15.30 -11.23 -22.44
CA ASP A 82 14.19 -11.66 -23.30
C ASP A 82 13.14 -10.55 -23.47
N LEU A 83 12.94 -9.74 -22.42
CA LEU A 83 12.06 -8.58 -22.48
C LEU A 83 12.62 -7.49 -23.39
N GLU A 84 13.92 -7.19 -23.30
CA GLU A 84 14.61 -6.23 -24.18
C GLU A 84 14.55 -6.67 -25.65
N ASP A 85 14.88 -7.94 -25.92
CA ASP A 85 14.82 -8.54 -27.26
C ASP A 85 13.39 -8.47 -27.85
N ALA A 86 12.35 -8.71 -27.04
CA ALA A 86 10.96 -8.63 -27.48
C ALA A 86 10.46 -7.18 -27.69
N LEU A 87 11.03 -6.22 -26.95
CA LEU A 87 10.75 -4.79 -27.11
C LEU A 87 11.59 -4.14 -28.22
N GLY A 88 12.58 -4.86 -28.77
CA GLY A 88 13.44 -4.39 -29.84
C GLY A 88 14.35 -3.23 -29.43
N ILE A 89 14.74 -3.18 -28.16
CA ILE A 89 15.60 -2.17 -27.53
C ILE A 89 16.91 -2.77 -27.02
#